data_AF-A0A7C7QUE8-F1
#
_entry.id   AF-A0A7C7QUE8-F1
#
_cell.length_a   1.000
_cell.length_b   1.000
_cell.length_c   1.000
_cell.angle_alpha   90.00
_cell.angle_beta   90.00
_cell.angle_gamma   90.00
#
_symmetry.space_group_name_H-M   'P 1'
#
loop_
_entity.id
_entity.type
_entity.pdbx_description
1 polymer ?
#
loop_
_entity_poly.entity_id
_entity_poly.type
_entity_poly.pdbx_seq_one_letter_code
_entity_poly.pdbx_strand_id
1 'polypeptide(L)' 'MALDRSNPVPNDLSAFWMPFTANRQFKKAPRMFVGADKMHYTTADGRQVLDGTA' A
#
# COMPACT_ATOMS: atom_id res chain seq x y z
N MET A 1 18.09 -15.81 -20.83
CA MET A 1 17.06 -15.10 -20.06
C MET A 1 17.18 -15.54 -18.62
N ALA A 2 17.86 -14.75 -17.79
CA ALA A 2 17.99 -15.06 -16.37
C ALA A 2 16.61 -14.89 -15.71
N LEU A 3 16.07 -15.98 -15.17
CA LEU A 3 14.93 -15.94 -14.27
C LEU A 3 15.44 -15.39 -12.93
N ASP A 4 15.51 -14.07 -12.80
CA ASP A 4 15.61 -13.40 -11.51
C ASP A 4 14.31 -13.67 -10.75
N ARG A 5 14.34 -14.73 -9.94
CA ARG A 5 13.36 -15.00 -8.89
C ARG A 5 14.06 -14.83 -7.55
N SER A 6 14.51 -13.62 -7.23
CA SER A 6 15.23 -13.38 -5.98
C SER A 6 14.94 -12.01 -5.36
N ASN A 7 13.75 -11.86 -4.78
CA ASN A 7 13.52 -11.39 -3.41
C ASN A 7 12.00 -11.36 -3.18
N PRO A 8 11.40 -12.08 -2.20
CA PRO A 8 10.03 -11.78 -1.81
C PRO A 8 10.08 -10.43 -1.11
N VAL A 9 9.94 -9.35 -1.87
CA VAL A 9 9.79 -8.01 -1.31
C VAL A 9 8.56 -8.08 -0.42
N PRO A 10 8.67 -7.87 0.90
CA PRO A 10 7.49 -7.79 1.74
C PRO A 10 6.58 -6.71 1.15
N ASN A 11 5.34 -7.08 0.82
CA ASN A 11 4.37 -6.22 0.13
C ASN A 11 4.63 -5.99 -1.37
N ASP A 12 4.99 -7.01 -2.15
CA ASP A 12 4.92 -6.92 -3.61
C ASP A 12 3.47 -6.68 -4.09
N LEU A 13 3.24 -5.51 -4.68
CA LEU A 13 1.93 -5.09 -5.19
C LEU A 13 1.71 -5.49 -6.66
N SER A 14 2.67 -6.15 -7.31
CA SER A 14 2.62 -6.50 -8.74
C SER A 14 1.35 -7.28 -9.10
N ALA A 15 0.98 -8.27 -8.28
CA ALA A 15 -0.17 -9.15 -8.47
C ALA A 15 -1.53 -8.50 -8.17
N PHE A 16 -1.56 -7.37 -7.47
CA PHE A 16 -2.82 -6.76 -7.03
C PHE A 16 -3.30 -5.69 -8.02
N TRP A 17 -4.57 -5.76 -8.40
CA TRP A 17 -5.27 -4.66 -9.09
C TRP A 17 -6.18 -3.97 -8.08
N MET A 18 -5.87 -2.71 -7.77
CA MET A 18 -6.70 -1.87 -6.91
C MET A 18 -7.84 -1.22 -7.72
N PRO A 19 -9.11 -1.46 -7.37
CA PRO A 19 -10.25 -0.88 -8.09
C PRO A 19 -10.24 0.65 -7.96
N PHE A 20 -10.70 1.33 -9.02
CA PHE A 20 -10.79 2.81 -9.08
C PHE A 20 -9.51 3.56 -8.67
N THR A 21 -8.35 2.91 -8.84
CA THR A 21 -7.04 3.42 -8.39
C THR A 21 -6.08 3.50 -9.58
N ALA A 22 -5.29 4.56 -9.65
CA ALA A 22 -4.17 4.67 -10.59
C ALA A 22 -3.03 3.71 -10.22
N ASN A 23 -3.19 2.43 -10.57
CA ASN A 23 -2.35 1.31 -10.12
C ASN A 23 -0.85 1.53 -10.35
N ARG A 24 -0.45 2.07 -11.52
CA ARG A 24 0.98 2.31 -11.81
C ARG A 24 1.60 3.33 -10.85
N GLN A 25 0.91 4.44 -10.58
CA GLN A 25 1.39 5.45 -9.66
C GLN A 25 1.40 4.94 -8.22
N PHE A 26 0.34 4.25 -7.82
CA PHE A 26 0.25 3.67 -6.49
C PHE A 26 1.35 2.66 -6.22
N LYS A 27 1.61 1.72 -7.14
CA LYS A 27 2.65 0.70 -7.00
C LYS A 27 4.07 1.30 -6.92
N LYS A 28 4.31 2.48 -7.51
CA LYS A 28 5.60 3.18 -7.42
C LYS A 28 5.83 3.83 -6.05
N ALA A 29 4.77 4.33 -5.41
CA ALA A 29 4.85 5.01 -4.12
C ALA A 29 3.60 4.66 -3.28
N PRO A 30 3.55 3.44 -2.72
CA PRO A 30 2.36 2.96 -2.03
C PRO A 30 2.16 3.69 -0.70
N ARG A 31 0.93 4.15 -0.48
CA ARG A 31 0.52 4.77 0.79
C ARG A 31 -0.17 3.72 1.64
N MET A 32 0.62 2.96 2.40
CA MET A 32 0.14 1.83 3.19
C MET A 32 -0.32 2.28 4.58
N PHE A 33 -1.49 1.81 5.01
CA PHE A 33 -1.93 1.86 6.40
C PHE A 33 -1.63 0.53 7.09
N VAL A 34 -1.18 0.60 8.35
CA VAL A 34 -0.75 -0.54 9.16
C VAL A 34 -1.59 -0.73 10.42
N GLY A 35 -2.49 0.22 10.71
CA GLY A 35 -3.40 0.16 11.84
C GLY A 35 -4.60 1.10 11.65
N ALA A 36 -5.65 0.84 12.41
CA ALA A 36 -6.85 1.67 12.48
C ALA A 36 -7.35 1.68 13.93
N ASP A 37 -7.67 2.86 14.46
CA ASP A 37 -8.33 3.03 15.75
C ASP A 37 -9.38 4.15 15.67
N LYS A 38 -10.64 3.80 15.95
CA LYS A 38 -11.82 4.67 15.81
C LYS A 38 -11.84 5.36 14.44
N MET A 39 -11.61 6.68 14.43
CA MET A 39 -11.67 7.53 13.24
C MET A 39 -10.28 7.81 12.64
N HIS A 40 -9.23 7.10 13.03
CA HIS A 40 -7.88 7.36 12.54
C HIS A 40 -7.20 6.10 11.99
N TYR A 41 -6.56 6.27 10.84
CA TYR A 41 -5.62 5.31 10.28
C TYR A 41 -4.19 5.66 10.65
N THR A 42 -3.39 4.62 10.92
CA THR A 42 -1.94 4.74 11.13
C THR A 42 -1.21 4.33 9.85
N THR A 43 -0.39 5.21 9.30
CA THR A 43 0.43 4.90 8.12
C THR A 43 1.67 4.09 8.49
N ALA A 44 2.28 3.42 7.51
CA ALA A 44 3.52 2.66 7.72
C ALA A 44 4.71 3.52 8.21
N ASP A 45 4.71 4.83 7.92
CA ASP A 45 5.67 5.81 8.42
C ASP A 45 5.26 6.48 9.75
N GLY A 46 4.20 5.98 10.40
CA GLY A 46 3.82 6.36 11.77
C GLY A 46 2.92 7.60 11.89
N ARG A 47 2.42 8.16 10.78
CA ARG A 47 1.48 9.29 10.80
C ARG A 47 0.07 8.82 11.10
N GLN A 48 -0.70 9.65 11.80
CA GLN A 48 -2.13 9.48 12.00
C GLN A 48 -2.90 10.26 10.92
N VAL A 49 -3.88 9.62 10.29
CA VAL A 49 -4.71 10.19 9.23
C VAL A 49 -6.17 10.00 9.63
N LEU A 50 -6.93 11.09 9.70
CA LEU A 50 -8.37 11.04 9.95
C LEU A 50 -9.07 10.28 8.82
N ASP A 51 -9.87 9.28 9.18
CA ASP A 51 -10.82 8.65 8.27
C ASP A 51 -12.03 9.57 8.07
N GLY A 52 -11.98 10.35 6.99
CA GLY A 52 -13.04 11.27 6.60
C GLY A 52 -14.06 10.67 5.64
N THR A 53 -14.04 9.35 5.41
CA THR A 53 -15.00 8.70 4.52
C THR A 53 -16.24 8.28 5.31
N ALA A 54 -17.37 8.95 5.06
CA ALA A 54 -18.70 8.65 5.58
C ALA A 54 -19.75 8.86 4.48
#